data_AF-A0AAW9E999-F1
#
_entry.id   AF-A0AAW9E999-F1
#
_cell.length_a   1.000
_cell.length_b   1.000
_cell.length_c   1.000
_cell.angle_alpha   90.00
_cell.angle_beta   90.00
_cell.angle_gamma   90.00
#
_symmetry.space_group_name_H-M   'P 1'
#
loop_
_entity.id
_entity.type
_entity.pdbx_description
1 polymer ?
#
loop_
_entity_poly.entity_id
_entity_poly.type
_entity_poly.pdbx_seq_one_letter_code
_entity_poly.pdbx_strand_id
1 'polypeptide(L)'
;LMGLAKLRLKAIDGIERPALVSVLPNQKKSKTVVLDLGANVNCDSQMLVQFAVMGAVMAEEIAGIHSPKVALLNIGEEESKGLDNIREAATVLKATPNINYIG
;
A
#
# COMPACT_ATOMS: atom_id res chain seq x y z
N LEU A 1 -0.31 13.60 -17.03
CA LEU A 1 0.35 14.37 -15.95
C LEU A 1 1.37 13.53 -15.15
N MET A 2 1.07 12.28 -14.79
CA MET A 2 1.97 11.43 -13.98
C MET A 2 3.36 11.17 -14.58
N GLY A 3 3.44 10.86 -15.89
CA GLY A 3 4.73 10.62 -16.55
C GLY A 3 5.70 11.81 -16.47
N LEU A 4 5.18 13.04 -16.58
CA LEU A 4 6.00 14.25 -16.44
C LEU A 4 6.51 14.43 -15.01
N ALA A 5 5.68 14.15 -14.01
CA ALA A 5 6.08 14.21 -12.61
C ALA A 5 7.20 13.21 -12.30
N LYS A 6 7.10 11.96 -12.80
CA LYS A 6 8.16 10.95 -12.65
C LYS A 6 9.50 11.43 -13.22
N LEU A 7 9.48 12.11 -14.36
CA LEU A 7 10.69 12.64 -15.01
C LEU A 7 11.29 13.85 -14.29
N ARG A 8 10.44 14.74 -13.75
CA ARG A 8 10.88 16.03 -13.19
C ARG A 8 11.14 16.00 -11.69
N LEU A 9 10.27 15.34 -10.92
CA LEU A 9 10.35 15.27 -9.46
C LEU A 9 11.13 14.06 -8.98
N LYS A 10 11.07 12.95 -9.75
CA LYS A 10 11.63 11.63 -9.39
C LYS A 10 10.94 11.04 -8.14
N ALA A 11 11.18 9.75 -7.90
CA ALA A 11 10.73 9.08 -6.69
C ALA A 11 11.72 9.35 -5.54
N ILE A 12 11.24 9.21 -4.31
CA ILE A 12 12.11 9.18 -3.12
C ILE A 12 13.00 7.94 -3.20
N ASP A 13 14.22 8.03 -2.68
CA ASP A 13 15.15 6.90 -2.63
C ASP A 13 14.49 5.67 -1.99
N GLY A 14 14.65 4.52 -2.65
CA GLY A 14 14.03 3.26 -2.23
C GLY A 14 12.59 3.03 -2.71
N ILE A 15 11.95 4.02 -3.34
CA ILE A 15 10.63 3.85 -3.99
C ILE A 15 10.82 3.69 -5.50
N GLU A 16 10.38 2.55 -6.05
CA GLU A 16 10.60 2.26 -7.47
C GLU A 16 9.62 3.02 -8.38
N ARG A 17 8.35 3.03 -7.98
CA ARG A 17 7.26 3.63 -8.77
C ARG A 17 6.29 4.40 -7.88
N PRO A 18 5.74 5.51 -8.39
CA PRO A 18 4.65 6.19 -7.69
C PRO A 18 3.37 5.35 -7.74
N ALA A 19 2.48 5.58 -6.78
CA ALA A 19 1.13 5.03 -6.76
C ALA A 19 0.08 6.15 -6.83
N LEU A 20 -1.07 5.86 -7.43
CA LEU A 20 -2.27 6.68 -7.26
C LEU A 20 -2.94 6.28 -5.96
N VAL A 21 -3.22 7.28 -5.13
CA VAL A 21 -3.80 7.09 -3.80
C VAL A 21 -5.13 7.82 -3.68
N SER A 22 -6.08 7.22 -2.97
CA SER A 22 -7.32 7.87 -2.55
C SER A 22 -7.62 7.58 -1.10
N VAL A 23 -8.33 8.51 -0.44
CA VAL A 23 -8.81 8.36 0.93
C VAL A 23 -10.33 8.20 0.87
N LEU A 24 -10.81 7.00 1.17
CA LEU A 24 -12.22 6.62 1.08
C LEU A 24 -12.88 6.68 2.46
N PRO A 25 -14.14 7.11 2.58
CA PRO A 25 -14.91 6.92 3.80
C PRO A 25 -15.24 5.43 3.99
N ASN A 26 -15.45 5.01 5.24
CA ASN A 26 -15.93 3.66 5.53
C ASN A 26 -17.09 3.65 6.53
N GLN A 27 -17.77 2.51 6.64
CA GLN A 27 -18.96 2.34 7.50
C GLN A 27 -18.70 2.58 8.99
N LYS A 28 -17.43 2.55 9.43
CA LYS A 28 -17.02 2.80 10.81
C LYS A 28 -16.81 4.29 11.11
N LYS A 29 -17.28 5.18 10.23
CA LYS A 29 -17.04 6.64 10.29
C LYS A 29 -15.55 7.01 10.37
N SER A 30 -14.69 6.13 9.85
CA SER A 30 -13.26 6.36 9.69
C SER A 30 -12.94 6.49 8.20
N LYS A 31 -11.64 6.55 7.88
CA LYS A 31 -11.11 6.64 6.52
C LYS A 31 -10.29 5.38 6.19
N THR A 32 -10.18 5.09 4.91
CA THR A 32 -9.31 4.03 4.39
C THR A 32 -8.45 4.64 3.28
N VAL A 33 -7.13 4.53 3.41
CA VAL A 33 -6.19 4.93 2.36
C VAL A 33 -5.98 3.74 1.43
N VAL A 34 -6.17 3.93 0.13
CA VAL A 34 -6.07 2.84 -0.87
C VAL A 34 -5.02 3.19 -1.91
N LEU A 35 -4.09 2.26 -2.13
CA LEU A 35 -3.03 2.29 -3.14
C LEU A 35 -2.89 0.88 -3.74
N ASP A 36 -2.52 0.69 -5.00
CA ASP A 36 -2.49 1.65 -6.11
C ASP A 36 -3.82 1.60 -6.88
N LEU A 37 -4.31 2.77 -7.32
CA LEU A 37 -5.58 2.91 -8.04
C LEU A 37 -5.43 3.17 -9.56
N GLY A 38 -4.27 2.86 -10.13
CA GLY A 38 -4.06 2.84 -11.58
C GLY A 38 -2.81 3.56 -12.08
N ALA A 39 -1.83 3.86 -11.22
CA ALA A 39 -0.52 4.29 -11.68
C ALA A 39 0.25 3.16 -12.39
N ASN A 40 0.06 1.94 -11.92
CA ASN A 40 0.78 0.76 -12.34
C ASN A 40 -0.21 -0.33 -12.75
N VAL A 41 0.00 -0.90 -13.94
CA VAL A 41 -0.83 -2.01 -14.44
C VAL A 41 -0.51 -3.30 -13.70
N ASN A 42 0.77 -3.53 -13.43
CA ASN A 42 1.29 -4.68 -12.69
C ASN A 42 2.12 -4.16 -11.51
N CYS A 43 1.96 -4.78 -10.35
CA CYS A 43 2.75 -4.52 -9.16
C CYS A 43 3.38 -5.84 -8.70
N ASP A 44 4.69 -5.87 -8.53
CA ASP A 44 5.35 -7.02 -7.91
C ASP A 44 5.26 -6.95 -6.38
N SER A 45 5.81 -7.96 -5.70
CA SER A 45 5.77 -8.06 -4.24
C SER A 45 6.49 -6.91 -3.56
N GLN A 46 7.61 -6.42 -4.12
CA GLN A 46 8.36 -5.30 -3.55
C GLN A 46 7.57 -4.00 -3.63
N MET A 47 6.93 -3.72 -4.77
CA MET A 47 6.06 -2.56 -4.92
C MET A 47 4.89 -2.60 -3.93
N LEU A 48 4.26 -3.76 -3.72
CA LEU A 48 3.16 -3.89 -2.76
C LEU A 48 3.62 -3.58 -1.32
N VAL A 49 4.82 -4.03 -0.94
CA VAL A 49 5.41 -3.70 0.37
C VAL A 49 5.67 -2.19 0.48
N GLN A 50 6.26 -1.58 -0.56
CA GLN A 50 6.50 -0.12 -0.58
C GLN A 50 5.18 0.66 -0.45
N PHE A 51 4.14 0.25 -1.16
CA PHE A 51 2.83 0.91 -1.09
C PHE A 51 2.16 0.76 0.27
N ALA A 52 2.30 -0.40 0.91
CA ALA A 52 1.82 -0.63 2.27
C ALA A 52 2.50 0.32 3.28
N VAL A 53 3.83 0.51 3.18
CA VAL A 53 4.58 1.44 4.04
C VAL A 53 4.18 2.89 3.76
N MET A 54 4.13 3.30 2.49
CA MET A 54 3.71 4.66 2.09
C MET A 54 2.27 4.95 2.55
N GLY A 55 1.37 3.97 2.38
CA GLY A 55 -0.02 4.06 2.79
C GLY A 55 -0.19 4.17 4.30
N ALA A 56 0.61 3.44 5.09
CA ALA A 56 0.63 3.55 6.54
C ALA A 56 1.02 4.96 6.99
N VAL A 57 2.12 5.51 6.46
CA VAL A 57 2.57 6.88 6.77
C VAL A 57 1.50 7.90 6.37
N MET A 58 0.89 7.76 5.19
CA MET A 58 -0.18 8.66 4.76
C MET A 58 -1.43 8.55 5.63
N ALA A 59 -1.80 7.35 6.07
CA ALA A 59 -2.94 7.15 6.95
C ALA A 59 -2.72 7.80 8.32
N GLU A 60 -1.52 7.71 8.86
CA GLU A 60 -1.15 8.33 10.14
C GLU A 60 -1.08 9.85 10.02
N GLU A 61 -0.22 10.37 9.14
CA GLU A 61 0.13 11.79 9.08
C GLU A 61 -0.94 12.66 8.41
N ILE A 62 -1.64 12.13 7.39
CA ILE A 62 -2.60 12.91 6.59
C ILE A 62 -4.05 12.56 6.96
N ALA A 63 -4.35 11.28 7.17
CA ALA A 63 -5.72 10.87 7.50
C ALA A 63 -6.04 10.93 9.01
N GLY A 64 -5.01 11.06 9.88
CA GLY A 64 -5.15 11.14 11.34
C GLY A 64 -5.48 9.80 11.99
N ILE A 65 -5.06 8.68 11.38
CA ILE A 65 -5.35 7.32 11.87
C ILE A 65 -4.11 6.81 12.62
N HIS A 66 -4.13 6.89 13.95
CA HIS A 66 -3.05 6.35 14.78
C HIS A 66 -2.93 4.83 14.65
N SER A 67 -1.69 4.33 14.51
CA SER A 67 -1.39 2.90 14.33
C SER A 67 -2.26 2.25 13.23
N PRO A 68 -2.20 2.78 11.99
CA PRO A 68 -3.12 2.38 10.93
C PRO A 68 -2.96 0.90 10.60
N LYS A 69 -4.09 0.20 10.52
CA LYS A 69 -4.11 -1.20 10.08
C LYS A 69 -3.78 -1.26 8.59
N VAL A 70 -2.82 -2.11 8.24
CA VAL A 70 -2.36 -2.31 6.87
C VAL A 70 -2.83 -3.67 6.38
N ALA A 71 -3.39 -3.71 5.18
CA ALA A 71 -3.95 -4.92 4.60
C ALA A 71 -3.66 -5.03 3.10
N LEU A 72 -3.53 -6.26 2.59
CA LEU A 72 -3.44 -6.51 1.16
C LEU A 72 -4.80 -6.96 0.63
N LEU A 73 -5.30 -6.29 -0.41
CA LEU A 73 -6.51 -6.74 -1.07
C LEU A 73 -6.25 -8.08 -1.76
N ASN A 74 -7.01 -9.09 -1.36
CA ASN A 74 -6.84 -10.46 -1.82
C ASN A 74 -8.19 -11.11 -2.14
N ILE A 75 -8.16 -12.27 -2.82
CA ILE A 75 -9.35 -13.05 -3.20
C ILE A 75 -9.96 -13.86 -2.04
N GLY A 76 -9.28 -13.91 -0.90
CA GLY A 76 -9.67 -14.66 0.29
C GLY A 76 -8.81 -14.26 1.49
N GLU A 77 -9.24 -14.66 2.68
CA GLU A 77 -8.56 -14.31 3.95
C GLU A 77 -7.44 -15.30 4.31
N GLU A 78 -7.45 -16.50 3.73
CA GLU A 78 -6.48 -17.54 4.03
C GLU A 78 -5.09 -17.22 3.42
N GLU A 79 -4.01 -17.49 4.15
CA GLU A 79 -2.64 -17.15 3.72
C GLU A 79 -2.22 -17.79 2.39
N SER A 80 -2.83 -18.92 2.04
CA SER A 80 -2.56 -19.64 0.79
C SER A 80 -3.27 -19.04 -0.43
N LYS A 81 -4.22 -18.10 -0.24
CA LYS A 81 -4.98 -17.48 -1.33
C LYS A 81 -4.25 -16.28 -1.92
N GLY A 82 -4.58 -16.00 -3.18
CA GLY A 82 -4.00 -14.89 -3.93
C GLY A 82 -2.93 -15.32 -4.90
N LEU A 83 -2.46 -14.32 -5.64
CA LEU A 83 -1.35 -14.44 -6.57
C LEU A 83 -0.02 -14.48 -5.80
N ASP A 84 1.04 -14.99 -6.43
CA ASP A 84 2.36 -15.15 -5.80
C ASP A 84 2.91 -13.82 -5.25
N ASN A 85 2.79 -12.74 -6.00
CA ASN A 85 3.22 -11.40 -5.59
C ASN A 85 2.52 -10.93 -4.30
N ILE A 86 1.23 -11.24 -4.12
CA ILE A 86 0.47 -10.89 -2.90
C ILE A 86 0.96 -11.73 -1.72
N ARG A 87 1.15 -13.04 -1.91
CA ARG A 87 1.61 -13.95 -0.85
C ARG A 87 3.03 -13.63 -0.38
N GLU A 88 3.92 -13.29 -1.31
CA GLU A 88 5.28 -12.85 -1.02
C GLU A 88 5.28 -11.52 -0.26
N ALA A 89 4.50 -10.53 -0.73
CA ALA A 89 4.37 -9.25 -0.05
C ALA A 89 3.80 -9.43 1.36
N ALA A 90 2.77 -10.26 1.53
CA ALA A 90 2.19 -10.60 2.83
C ALA A 90 3.24 -11.19 3.79
N THR A 91 4.11 -12.08 3.30
CA THR A 91 5.20 -12.68 4.09
C THR A 91 6.17 -11.61 4.59
N VAL A 92 6.56 -10.69 3.70
CA VAL A 92 7.45 -9.58 4.06
C VAL A 92 6.78 -8.62 5.06
N LEU A 93 5.52 -8.25 4.83
CA LEU A 93 4.78 -7.33 5.71
C LEU A 93 4.58 -7.90 7.11
N LYS A 94 4.30 -9.21 7.25
CA LYS A 94 4.25 -9.88 8.57
C LYS A 94 5.56 -9.79 9.33
N ALA A 95 6.68 -9.89 8.62
CA ALA A 95 8.01 -9.84 9.22
C ALA A 95 8.54 -8.41 9.42
N THR A 96 7.85 -7.40 8.88
CA THR A 96 8.32 -6.01 8.89
C THR A 96 7.96 -5.35 10.23
N PRO A 97 8.96 -4.93 11.03
CA PRO A 97 8.69 -4.22 12.28
C PRO A 97 7.98 -2.89 12.03
N ASN A 98 7.18 -2.45 13.01
CA ASN A 98 6.46 -1.16 12.99
C ASN A 98 5.38 -1.01 11.90
N ILE A 99 5.02 -2.09 11.20
CA ILE A 99 3.82 -2.14 10.36
C ILE A 99 2.75 -2.98 11.06
N ASN A 100 1.58 -2.37 11.29
CA ASN A 100 0.42 -3.05 11.84
C ASN A 100 -0.32 -3.84 10.75
N TYR A 101 0.34 -4.88 10.22
CA TYR A 101 -0.20 -5.71 9.15
C TYR A 101 -1.24 -6.70 9.70
N ILE A 102 -2.43 -6.70 9.10
CA ILE A 102 -3.59 -7.48 9.56
C ILE A 102 -4.06 -8.53 8.55
N GLY A 103 -3.34 -8.73 7.45
CA GLY A 103 -3.71 -9.62 6.34
C GLY A 103 -3.91 -8.89 5.03
#